data_AF-A0A8S9YQ30-F1
#
_entry.id   AF-A0A8S9YQ30-F1
#
_cell.length_a   1.000
_cell.length_b   1.000
_cell.length_c   1.000
_cell.angle_alpha   90.00
_cell.angle_beta   90.00
_cell.angle_gamma   90.00
#
_symmetry.space_group_name_H-M   'P 1'
#
loop_
_entity.id
_entity.type
_entity.pdbx_description
1 polymer ?
#
loop_
_entity_poly.entity_id
_entity_poly.type
_entity_poly.pdbx_seq_one_letter_code
_entity_poly.pdbx_strand_id
1 'polypeptide(L)'
;MFHLNVNHSELPKVPQSCSLSTDKSTSVPPRFQSRIQSLTDTSDNLIAKLPPYAPPADVSSRIQSFAVRLLNASPSNPSAYRFQSNAEKFKLFTVCAREFNHPVLNSYIHELTDVSALIQYYQTPVVSPDALSRLCEQADQLPSNLSIATKPIRFNPNDTTFFKRTAYPGRSTIVSGLGTAKRYKGFRAPPTRRIRVEYQDRI
;
A
#
# COMPACT_ATOMS: atom_id res chain seq x y z
N MET A 1 -35.35 -56.80 -43.08
CA MET A 1 -35.34 -55.38 -43.52
C MET A 1 -36.07 -54.59 -42.45
N PHE A 2 -35.51 -53.66 -41.70
CA PHE A 2 -34.48 -52.67 -42.01
C PHE A 2 -33.57 -52.45 -40.77
N HIS A 3 -32.26 -52.56 -40.99
CA HIS A 3 -31.26 -51.92 -40.14
C HIS A 3 -31.16 -50.45 -40.54
N LEU A 4 -31.21 -49.53 -39.58
CA LEU A 4 -30.78 -48.14 -39.82
C LEU A 4 -29.67 -47.77 -38.84
N ASN A 5 -28.62 -47.28 -39.48
CA ASN A 5 -27.33 -46.90 -38.96
C ASN A 5 -27.38 -45.58 -38.19
N VAL A 6 -26.41 -45.48 -37.30
CA VAL A 6 -25.88 -44.35 -36.53
C VAL A 6 -25.94 -42.99 -37.26
N ASN A 7 -26.24 -41.94 -36.50
CA ASN A 7 -25.59 -40.63 -36.64
C ASN A 7 -25.46 -39.97 -35.26
N HIS A 8 -24.26 -40.05 -34.67
CA HIS A 8 -23.84 -39.19 -33.58
C HIS A 8 -23.50 -37.81 -34.17
N SER A 9 -24.35 -36.82 -33.92
CA SER A 9 -24.00 -35.42 -34.17
C SER A 9 -23.27 -34.84 -32.95
N GLU A 10 -22.11 -34.27 -33.26
CA GLU A 10 -21.12 -33.70 -32.36
C GLU A 10 -21.68 -32.51 -31.57
N LEU A 11 -21.45 -32.50 -30.25
CA LEU A 11 -21.55 -31.30 -29.43
C LEU A 11 -20.33 -30.40 -29.71
N PRO A 12 -20.49 -29.09 -29.87
CA PRO A 12 -19.35 -28.19 -30.03
C PRO A 12 -18.52 -28.14 -28.74
N LYS A 13 -17.24 -28.48 -28.86
CA LYS A 13 -16.23 -28.35 -27.80
C LYS A 13 -16.20 -26.88 -27.32
N VAL A 14 -16.50 -26.67 -26.04
CA VAL A 14 -16.21 -25.42 -25.34
C VAL A 14 -14.69 -25.19 -25.42
N PRO A 15 -14.22 -24.01 -25.88
CA PRO A 15 -12.79 -23.72 -25.86
C PRO A 15 -12.31 -23.73 -24.42
N GLN A 16 -11.32 -24.57 -24.19
CA GLN A 16 -10.61 -24.74 -22.93
C GLN A 16 -10.16 -23.37 -22.42
N SER A 17 -10.36 -23.17 -21.12
CA SER A 17 -9.82 -22.06 -20.35
C SER A 17 -8.39 -21.74 -20.78
N CYS A 18 -8.15 -20.50 -21.24
CA CYS A 18 -6.80 -19.97 -21.35
C CYS A 18 -6.17 -19.98 -19.95
N SER A 19 -5.44 -21.06 -19.65
CA SER A 19 -4.44 -21.04 -18.60
C SER A 19 -3.40 -20.02 -19.01
N LEU A 20 -3.36 -18.89 -18.29
CA LEU A 20 -2.23 -17.96 -18.33
C LEU A 20 -0.99 -18.73 -17.89
N SER A 21 -0.28 -19.28 -18.87
CA SER A 21 1.10 -19.70 -18.73
C SER A 21 1.90 -18.48 -18.30
N THR A 22 2.49 -18.55 -17.12
CA THR A 22 3.44 -17.55 -16.65
C THR A 22 4.73 -17.67 -17.46
N ASP A 23 4.75 -17.05 -18.64
CA ASP A 23 5.99 -16.80 -19.35
C ASP A 23 6.78 -15.73 -18.58
N LYS A 24 7.72 -16.20 -17.77
CA LYS A 24 8.82 -15.42 -17.21
C LYS A 24 9.74 -14.98 -18.35
N SER A 25 9.40 -13.89 -19.05
CA SER A 25 10.37 -12.93 -19.62
C SER A 25 9.66 -11.87 -20.46
N THR A 26 8.73 -11.11 -19.89
CA THR A 26 8.36 -9.84 -20.52
C THR A 26 9.42 -8.82 -20.14
N SER A 27 10.36 -8.55 -21.06
CA SER A 27 11.30 -7.44 -20.94
C SER A 27 10.49 -6.14 -20.97
N VAL A 28 10.09 -5.68 -19.78
CA VAL A 28 9.39 -4.41 -19.63
C VAL A 28 10.26 -3.33 -20.28
N PRO A 29 9.72 -2.51 -21.20
CA PRO A 29 10.48 -1.42 -21.81
C PRO A 29 11.07 -0.53 -20.70
N PRO A 30 12.34 -0.11 -20.79
CA PRO A 30 13.02 0.63 -19.71
C PRO A 30 12.24 1.88 -19.28
N ARG A 31 11.47 2.48 -20.20
CA ARG A 31 10.59 3.63 -19.95
C ARG A 31 9.49 3.39 -18.91
N PHE A 32 9.05 2.14 -18.72
CA PHE A 32 7.98 1.80 -17.79
C PHE A 32 8.46 1.06 -16.53
N GLN A 33 9.71 0.62 -16.50
CA GLN A 33 10.27 -0.11 -15.37
C GLN A 33 10.17 0.68 -14.06
N SER A 34 10.49 1.98 -14.08
CA SER A 34 10.38 2.85 -12.90
C SER A 34 8.94 3.01 -12.40
N ARG A 35 7.97 3.07 -13.33
CA ARG A 35 6.54 3.17 -12.99
C ARG A 35 6.04 1.86 -12.39
N ILE A 36 6.44 0.72 -12.93
CA ILE A 36 6.06 -0.59 -12.39
C ILE A 36 6.70 -0.80 -11.00
N GLN A 37 7.98 -0.47 -10.84
CA GLN A 37 8.66 -0.54 -9.54
C GLN A 37 8.00 0.34 -8.49
N SER A 38 7.63 1.58 -8.85
CA SER A 38 6.90 2.46 -7.94
C SER A 38 5.52 1.89 -7.54
N LEU A 39 4.83 1.23 -8.46
CA LEU A 39 3.56 0.56 -8.15
C LEU A 39 3.74 -0.65 -7.24
N THR A 40 4.83 -1.43 -7.40
CA THR A 40 5.12 -2.56 -6.51
C THR A 40 5.45 -2.07 -5.11
N ASP A 41 6.30 -1.05 -4.98
CA ASP A 41 6.75 -0.50 -3.69
C ASP A 41 5.59 0.13 -2.91
N THR A 42 4.60 0.70 -3.60
CA THR A 42 3.40 1.32 -2.99
C THR A 42 2.26 0.32 -2.74
N SER A 43 2.33 -0.88 -3.32
CA SER A 43 1.21 -1.85 -3.31
C SER A 43 0.86 -2.39 -1.91
N ASP A 44 1.80 -2.35 -0.97
CA ASP A 44 1.56 -2.88 0.37
C ASP A 44 0.79 -1.90 1.26
N ASN A 45 0.88 -0.59 1.01
CA ASN A 45 0.25 0.46 1.81
C ASN A 45 -0.51 1.50 0.96
N LEU A 46 -1.50 1.04 0.18
CA LEU A 46 -2.36 1.90 -0.66
C LEU A 46 -3.12 3.02 0.09
N ILE A 47 -3.14 3.01 1.43
CA ILE A 47 -3.93 3.91 2.28
C ILE A 47 -3.04 4.97 2.99
N ALA A 48 -1.77 4.67 3.25
CA ALA A 48 -0.85 5.61 3.90
C ALA A 48 0.00 6.30 2.84
N LYS A 49 -0.42 7.50 2.42
CA LYS A 49 0.35 8.32 1.45
C LYS A 49 1.68 8.83 2.02
N LEU A 50 1.85 8.82 3.34
CA LEU A 50 3.10 9.12 4.03
C LEU A 50 3.11 8.38 5.37
N PRO A 51 4.13 7.56 5.68
CA PRO A 51 4.25 6.95 7.01
C PRO A 51 4.49 8.05 8.06
N PRO A 52 4.06 7.83 9.32
CA PRO A 52 4.43 8.71 10.41
C PRO A 52 5.96 8.70 10.57
N TYR A 53 6.51 9.86 10.91
CA TYR A 53 7.95 10.05 11.05
C TYR A 53 8.26 10.71 12.38
N ALA A 54 9.12 10.05 13.16
CA ALA A 54 9.65 10.56 14.42
C ALA A 54 11.12 10.94 14.20
N PRO A 55 11.50 12.22 14.36
CA PRO A 55 12.86 12.68 14.13
C PRO A 55 13.81 12.14 15.21
N PRO A 56 14.94 11.52 14.86
CA PRO A 56 15.97 11.20 15.84
C PRO A 56 16.63 12.47 16.40
N ALA A 57 17.18 12.39 17.62
CA ALA A 57 17.86 13.54 18.24
C ALA A 57 19.08 14.02 17.41
N ASP A 58 19.75 13.09 16.72
CA ASP A 58 21.01 13.32 16.00
C ASP A 58 20.83 13.72 14.53
N VAL A 59 19.62 14.12 14.11
CA VAL A 59 19.32 14.49 12.70
C VAL A 59 20.28 15.55 12.17
N SER A 60 20.49 16.62 12.93
CA SER A 60 21.32 17.76 12.52
C SER A 60 22.77 17.34 12.27
N SER A 61 23.39 16.65 13.24
CA SER A 61 24.77 16.19 13.17
C SER A 61 25.00 15.23 12.00
N ARG A 62 24.06 14.32 11.74
CA ARG A 62 24.16 13.34 10.66
C ARG A 62 24.06 14.01 9.29
N ILE A 63 23.10 14.91 9.10
CA ILE A 63 22.95 15.66 7.84
C ILE A 63 24.18 16.55 7.59
N GLN A 64 24.69 17.23 8.63
CA GLN A 64 25.92 18.02 8.52
C GLN A 64 27.11 17.15 8.10
N SER A 65 27.25 15.94 8.66
CA SER A 65 28.32 15.01 8.28
C SER A 65 28.21 14.56 6.81
N PHE A 66 27.00 14.36 6.30
CA PHE A 66 26.76 14.02 4.89
C PHE A 66 27.07 15.21 3.97
N ALA A 67 26.70 16.43 4.37
CA ALA A 67 27.00 17.64 3.61
C ALA A 67 28.52 17.84 3.44
N VAL A 68 29.30 17.66 4.50
CA VAL A 68 30.77 17.73 4.41
C VAL A 68 31.32 16.62 3.51
N ARG A 69 30.83 15.38 3.66
CA ARG A 69 31.32 14.22 2.91
C ARG A 69 31.01 14.27 1.41
N LEU A 70 29.82 14.75 1.03
CA LEU A 70 29.31 14.64 -0.34
C LEU A 70 29.43 15.93 -1.14
N LEU A 71 29.36 17.08 -0.48
CA LEU A 71 29.28 18.40 -1.11
C LEU A 71 30.52 19.26 -0.83
N ASN A 72 31.51 18.72 -0.13
CA ASN A 72 32.71 19.43 0.30
C ASN A 72 32.38 20.74 1.03
N ALA A 73 31.27 20.77 1.76
CA ALA A 73 30.86 21.93 2.54
C ALA A 73 31.91 22.25 3.61
N SER A 74 32.09 23.53 3.93
CA SER A 74 33.05 23.96 4.95
C SER A 74 32.69 23.30 6.30
N PRO A 75 33.65 22.65 6.97
CA PRO A 75 33.40 21.96 8.24
C PRO A 75 33.05 22.94 9.37
N SER A 76 33.36 24.23 9.21
CA SER A 76 33.05 25.27 10.20
C SER A 76 31.57 25.64 10.22
N ASN A 77 30.90 25.70 9.06
CA ASN A 77 29.49 26.09 8.94
C ASN A 77 28.77 25.29 7.83
N PRO A 78 28.59 23.97 8.01
CA PRO A 78 27.99 23.10 6.98
C PRO A 78 26.52 23.42 6.69
N SER A 79 25.78 23.97 7.67
CA SER A 79 24.36 24.31 7.56
C SER A 79 24.06 25.50 6.64
N ALA A 80 25.03 26.40 6.45
CA ALA A 80 24.88 27.57 5.57
C ALA A 80 25.16 27.25 4.09
N TYR A 81 25.53 25.99 3.77
CA TYR A 81 25.81 25.59 2.40
C TYR A 81 24.54 25.60 1.55
N ARG A 82 24.60 26.32 0.43
CA ARG A 82 23.55 26.45 -0.57
C ARG A 82 23.81 25.52 -1.75
N PHE A 83 22.80 24.72 -2.09
CA PHE A 83 22.91 23.76 -3.21
C PHE A 83 23.03 24.51 -4.54
N GLN A 84 24.05 24.15 -5.33
CA GLN A 84 24.30 24.79 -6.64
C GLN A 84 23.70 23.97 -7.78
N SER A 85 23.64 22.65 -7.62
CA SER A 85 23.16 21.74 -8.66
C SER A 85 22.07 20.80 -8.16
N ASN A 86 21.15 20.45 -9.06
CA ASN A 86 20.15 19.40 -8.80
C ASN A 86 20.81 18.03 -8.55
N ALA A 87 21.99 17.79 -9.12
CA ALA A 87 22.73 16.55 -8.89
C ALA A 87 23.22 16.44 -7.43
N GLU A 88 23.59 17.57 -6.81
CA GLU A 88 23.98 17.64 -5.39
C GLU A 88 22.80 17.34 -4.48
N LYS A 89 21.66 17.99 -4.74
CA LYS A 89 20.39 17.72 -4.04
C LYS A 89 20.02 16.25 -4.11
N PHE A 90 20.05 15.67 -5.32
CA PHE A 90 19.70 14.27 -5.52
C PHE A 90 20.60 13.32 -4.71
N LYS A 91 21.92 13.52 -4.74
CA LYS A 91 22.86 12.69 -3.97
C LYS A 91 22.58 12.77 -2.47
N LEU A 92 22.43 13.98 -1.93
CA LEU A 92 22.21 14.18 -0.50
C LEU A 92 20.85 13.65 -0.05
N PHE A 93 19.78 13.96 -0.78
CA PHE A 93 18.42 13.51 -0.44
C PHE A 93 18.28 11.99 -0.52
N THR A 94 18.95 11.35 -1.48
CA THR A 94 18.93 9.88 -1.59
C THR A 94 19.58 9.23 -0.37
N VAL A 95 20.70 9.79 0.13
CA VAL A 95 21.34 9.28 1.35
C VAL A 95 20.46 9.52 2.57
N CYS A 96 19.91 10.73 2.72
CA CYS A 96 19.01 11.05 3.85
C CYS A 96 17.75 10.18 3.84
N ALA A 97 17.17 9.92 2.66
CA ALA A 97 15.97 9.09 2.52
C ALA A 97 16.22 7.65 2.97
N ARG A 98 17.39 7.07 2.63
CA ARG A 98 17.78 5.72 3.06
C ARG A 98 18.06 5.68 4.56
N GLU A 99 18.69 6.71 5.07
CA GLU A 99 19.17 6.75 6.44
C GLU A 99 18.03 6.97 7.46
N PHE A 100 17.09 7.87 7.15
CA PHE A 100 15.96 8.18 8.01
C PHE A 100 14.68 7.42 7.63
N ASN A 101 14.73 6.58 6.59
CA ASN A 101 13.56 5.92 5.99
C ASN A 101 12.41 6.91 5.67
N HIS A 102 12.76 8.18 5.41
CA HIS A 102 11.82 9.25 5.16
C HIS A 102 12.25 10.03 3.91
N PRO A 103 11.66 9.75 2.75
CA PRO A 103 12.01 10.43 1.51
C PRO A 103 11.44 11.84 1.47
N VAL A 104 12.22 12.77 0.91
CA VAL A 104 11.76 14.15 0.67
C VAL A 104 10.63 14.15 -0.35
N LEU A 105 9.54 14.81 -0.01
CA LEU A 105 8.39 14.99 -0.89
C LEU A 105 8.69 15.92 -2.06
N ASN A 106 8.18 15.58 -3.25
CA ASN A 106 8.34 16.38 -4.47
C ASN A 106 7.88 17.83 -4.31
N SER A 107 6.83 18.07 -3.52
CA SER A 107 6.34 19.42 -3.23
C SER A 107 7.37 20.28 -2.51
N TYR A 108 8.20 19.71 -1.63
CA TYR A 108 9.16 20.45 -0.81
C TYR A 108 10.55 20.59 -1.48
N ILE A 109 10.85 19.82 -2.54
CA ILE A 109 12.19 19.84 -3.19
C ILE A 109 12.63 21.25 -3.61
N HIS A 110 11.69 22.09 -4.06
CA HIS A 110 11.98 23.44 -4.53
C HIS A 110 12.29 24.41 -3.38
N GLU A 111 11.69 24.22 -2.20
CA GLU A 111 11.89 25.04 -1.00
C GLU A 111 13.24 24.73 -0.33
N LEU A 112 13.71 23.49 -0.47
CA LEU A 112 14.97 23.01 0.08
C LEU A 112 16.16 23.50 -0.74
N THR A 113 16.56 24.75 -0.50
CA THR A 113 17.65 25.42 -1.21
C THR A 113 18.98 25.37 -0.47
N ASP A 114 18.96 25.24 0.85
CA ASP A 114 20.13 25.18 1.72
C ASP A 114 20.08 23.95 2.65
N VAL A 115 21.23 23.58 3.23
CA VAL A 115 21.32 22.44 4.17
C VAL A 115 20.54 22.70 5.46
N SER A 116 20.47 23.95 5.93
CA SER A 116 19.65 24.35 7.07
C SER A 116 18.17 24.02 6.87
N ALA A 117 17.62 24.34 5.69
CA ALA A 117 16.23 24.02 5.34
C ALA A 117 15.99 22.51 5.33
N LEU A 118 16.95 21.72 4.86
CA LEU A 118 16.88 20.26 4.90
C LEU A 118 16.87 19.71 6.33
N ILE A 119 17.71 20.27 7.22
CA ILE A 119 17.73 19.89 8.63
C ILE A 119 16.37 20.20 9.26
N GLN A 120 15.81 21.39 9.02
CA GLN A 120 14.50 21.77 9.54
C GLN A 120 13.39 20.82 9.06
N TYR A 121 13.43 20.42 7.78
CA TYR A 121 12.48 19.45 7.23
C TYR A 121 12.53 18.11 7.99
N TYR A 122 13.72 17.55 8.18
CA TYR A 122 13.89 16.29 8.92
C TYR A 122 13.77 16.42 10.44
N GLN A 123 13.78 17.62 11.00
CA GLN A 123 13.45 17.85 12.41
C GLN A 123 11.94 17.93 12.64
N THR A 124 11.16 18.15 11.58
CA THR A 124 9.70 18.30 11.69
C THR A 124 9.06 16.91 11.79
N PRO A 125 8.40 16.57 12.91
CA PRO A 125 7.72 15.28 13.03
C PRO A 125 6.50 15.23 12.11
N VAL A 126 6.21 14.04 11.57
CA VAL A 126 5.01 13.79 10.75
C VAL A 126 4.10 12.82 11.51
N VAL A 127 2.91 13.30 11.85
CA VAL A 127 1.88 12.49 12.52
C VAL A 127 0.96 11.86 11.47
N SER A 128 0.45 10.66 11.77
CA SER A 128 -0.58 10.04 10.94
C SER A 128 -1.81 10.95 10.82
N PRO A 129 -2.34 11.20 9.61
CA PRO A 129 -3.57 11.97 9.45
C PRO A 129 -4.80 11.21 9.96
N ASP A 130 -4.70 9.90 10.19
CA ASP A 130 -5.81 9.08 10.67
C ASP A 130 -6.08 9.33 12.17
N ALA A 131 -7.24 9.92 12.46
CA ALA A 131 -7.67 10.22 13.83
C ALA A 131 -7.79 8.96 14.69
N LEU A 132 -8.21 7.83 14.09
CA LEU A 132 -8.34 6.57 14.83
C LEU A 132 -6.97 6.05 15.26
N SER A 133 -5.98 6.08 14.36
CA SER A 133 -4.59 5.73 14.67
C SER A 133 -4.01 6.61 15.78
N ARG A 134 -4.24 7.93 15.72
CA ARG A 134 -3.81 8.87 16.77
C ARG A 134 -4.43 8.58 18.13
N LEU A 135 -5.72 8.26 18.18
CA LEU A 135 -6.38 7.86 19.43
C LEU A 135 -5.79 6.56 19.98
N CYS A 136 -5.38 5.62 19.13
CA CYS A 136 -4.72 4.39 19.57
C CYS A 136 -3.32 4.64 20.15
N GLU A 137 -2.55 5.58 19.58
CA GLU A 137 -1.24 6.00 20.13
C GLU A 137 -1.39 6.64 21.52
N GLN A 138 -2.52 7.31 21.77
CA GLN A 138 -2.82 7.98 23.04
C GLN A 138 -3.58 7.08 24.02
N ALA A 139 -3.52 5.75 23.88
CA ALA A 139 -4.28 4.77 24.69
C ALA A 139 -4.28 5.07 26.20
N ASP A 140 -3.16 5.52 26.75
CA ASP A 140 -2.99 5.83 28.17
C ASP A 140 -3.78 7.07 28.64
N GLN A 141 -4.20 7.92 27.71
CA GLN A 141 -5.01 9.12 27.97
C GLN A 141 -6.52 8.86 27.80
N LEU A 142 -6.91 7.66 27.33
CA LEU A 142 -8.32 7.35 27.16
C LEU A 142 -8.99 7.03 28.51
N PRO A 143 -10.27 7.42 28.67
CA PRO A 143 -11.06 7.01 29.82
C PRO A 143 -11.13 5.48 29.94
N SER A 144 -11.07 4.96 31.16
CA SER A 144 -11.07 3.52 31.45
C SER A 144 -12.34 2.78 30.99
N ASN A 145 -13.44 3.51 30.77
CA ASN A 145 -14.69 2.99 30.24
C ASN A 145 -14.79 3.00 28.70
N LEU A 146 -13.72 3.38 28.00
CA LEU A 146 -13.70 3.49 26.55
C LEU A 146 -12.73 2.46 25.94
N SER A 147 -13.25 1.56 25.12
CA SER A 147 -12.46 0.60 24.33
C SER A 147 -12.67 0.84 22.83
N ILE A 148 -11.59 1.10 22.08
CA ILE A 148 -11.63 1.32 20.63
C ILE A 148 -11.20 0.05 19.90
N ALA A 149 -12.05 -0.44 18.99
CA ALA A 149 -11.69 -1.52 18.06
C ALA A 149 -11.10 -0.93 16.77
N THR A 150 -9.77 -0.91 16.65
CA THR A 150 -9.04 -0.36 15.49
C THR A 150 -9.27 -1.16 14.21
N LYS A 151 -9.37 -2.49 14.34
CA LYS A 151 -9.56 -3.39 13.20
C LYS A 151 -11.05 -3.52 12.92
N PRO A 152 -11.48 -3.35 11.65
CA PRO A 152 -12.87 -3.56 11.31
C PRO A 152 -13.23 -5.02 11.53
N ILE A 153 -14.21 -5.27 12.41
CA ILE A 153 -14.77 -6.59 12.62
C ILE A 153 -15.66 -6.88 11.41
N ARG A 154 -15.24 -7.84 10.58
CA ARG A 154 -16.06 -8.31 9.46
C ARG A 154 -16.76 -9.60 9.83
N PHE A 155 -18.03 -9.67 9.44
CA PHE A 155 -18.80 -10.89 9.57
C PHE A 155 -18.19 -12.00 8.69
N ASN A 156 -17.80 -13.11 9.32
CA ASN A 156 -17.37 -14.32 8.63
C ASN A 156 -18.48 -15.38 8.80
N PRO A 157 -19.17 -15.79 7.72
CA PRO A 157 -20.27 -16.75 7.80
C PRO A 157 -19.83 -18.16 8.25
N ASN A 158 -18.54 -18.48 8.17
CA ASN A 158 -18.00 -19.75 8.66
C ASN A 158 -17.57 -19.69 10.13
N ASP A 159 -17.51 -18.49 10.72
CA ASP A 159 -17.11 -18.28 12.10
C ASP A 159 -18.34 -18.38 13.01
N THR A 160 -18.47 -19.50 13.71
CA THR A 160 -19.57 -19.78 14.63
C THR A 160 -19.23 -19.47 16.10
N THR A 161 -18.04 -18.91 16.36
CA THR A 161 -17.55 -18.67 17.72
C THR A 161 -18.39 -17.63 18.46
N PHE A 162 -18.73 -16.52 17.80
CA PHE A 162 -19.48 -15.42 18.41
C PHE A 162 -20.99 -15.55 18.20
N PHE A 163 -21.42 -15.90 16.99
CA PHE A 163 -22.84 -16.09 16.65
C PHE A 163 -23.08 -17.47 16.04
N LYS A 164 -24.03 -18.24 16.60
CA LYS A 164 -24.45 -19.54 16.06
C LYS A 164 -25.23 -19.43 14.75
N ARG A 165 -25.74 -18.24 14.42
CA ARG A 165 -26.55 -17.96 13.23
C ARG A 165 -25.97 -16.78 12.46
N THR A 166 -25.99 -16.86 11.14
CA THR A 166 -25.58 -15.76 10.25
C THR A 166 -26.64 -14.66 10.21
N ALA A 167 -26.20 -13.39 10.29
CA ALA A 167 -27.07 -12.23 10.09
C ALA A 167 -27.48 -12.04 8.61
N TYR A 168 -26.78 -12.70 7.68
CA TYR A 168 -26.98 -12.58 6.23
C TYR A 168 -27.25 -13.95 5.58
N PRO A 169 -28.40 -14.60 5.88
CA PRO A 169 -28.72 -15.89 5.29
C PRO A 169 -28.89 -15.78 3.77
N GLY A 170 -28.21 -16.66 3.04
CA GLY A 170 -28.35 -16.73 1.57
C GLY A 170 -27.75 -15.57 0.77
N ARG A 171 -26.98 -14.67 1.40
CA ARG A 171 -26.29 -13.56 0.71
C ARG A 171 -24.79 -13.79 0.61
N SER A 172 -24.21 -13.38 -0.52
CA SER A 172 -22.77 -13.30 -0.72
C SER A 172 -22.20 -12.02 -0.10
N THR A 173 -20.99 -12.07 0.45
CA THR A 173 -20.20 -10.91 0.89
C THR A 173 -19.10 -10.64 -0.13
N ILE A 174 -19.31 -9.66 -0.99
CA ILE A 174 -18.42 -9.39 -2.12
C ILE A 174 -17.46 -8.27 -1.74
N VAL A 175 -16.19 -8.50 -1.99
CA VAL A 175 -15.14 -7.50 -1.80
C VAL A 175 -14.71 -7.00 -3.16
N SER A 176 -15.14 -5.78 -3.51
CA SER A 176 -15.00 -5.23 -4.87
C SER A 176 -13.62 -4.64 -5.17
N GLY A 177 -12.96 -4.01 -4.19
CA GLY A 177 -11.67 -3.37 -4.40
C GLY A 177 -10.49 -4.36 -4.34
N LEU A 178 -9.52 -4.26 -5.25
CA LEU A 178 -8.35 -5.16 -5.31
C LEU A 178 -7.53 -5.15 -4.01
N GLY A 179 -7.23 -3.96 -3.47
CA GLY A 179 -6.52 -3.83 -2.18
C GLY A 179 -7.34 -4.39 -1.01
N THR A 180 -8.65 -4.19 -1.04
CA THR A 180 -9.58 -4.73 -0.03
C THR A 180 -9.69 -6.25 -0.15
N ALA A 181 -9.66 -6.81 -1.36
CA ALA A 181 -9.73 -8.25 -1.62
C ALA A 181 -8.45 -8.97 -1.17
N LYS A 182 -7.28 -8.33 -1.28
CA LYS A 182 -6.02 -8.83 -0.69
C LYS A 182 -6.12 -8.90 0.84
N ARG A 183 -6.78 -7.93 1.47
CA ARG A 183 -6.91 -7.82 2.94
C ARG A 183 -8.03 -8.70 3.51
N TYR A 184 -9.12 -8.88 2.77
CA TYR A 184 -10.33 -9.53 3.26
C TYR A 184 -10.88 -10.51 2.24
N LYS A 185 -11.07 -11.76 2.67
CA LYS A 185 -11.68 -12.79 1.85
C LYS A 185 -13.18 -12.53 1.71
N GLY A 186 -13.66 -12.47 0.47
CA GLY A 186 -15.09 -12.47 0.19
C GLY A 186 -15.72 -13.84 0.49
N PHE A 187 -17.03 -13.85 0.69
CA PHE A 187 -17.82 -15.06 0.82
C PHE A 187 -18.85 -15.14 -0.30
N ARG A 188 -19.00 -16.32 -0.89
CA ARG A 188 -20.05 -16.57 -1.90
C ARG A 188 -21.04 -17.58 -1.35
N ALA A 189 -22.32 -17.21 -1.31
CA ALA A 189 -23.37 -18.11 -0.87
C ALA A 189 -23.61 -19.21 -1.92
N PRO A 190 -23.81 -20.48 -1.49
CA PRO A 190 -24.10 -21.56 -2.41
C PRO A 190 -25.48 -21.34 -3.06
N PRO A 191 -25.66 -21.68 -4.35
CA PRO A 191 -26.91 -21.44 -5.08
C PRO A 191 -28.17 -21.96 -4.36
N THR A 192 -28.06 -23.11 -3.69
CA THR A 192 -29.17 -23.75 -2.96
C THR A 192 -29.68 -22.97 -1.76
N ARG A 193 -28.87 -22.07 -1.19
CA ARG A 193 -29.27 -21.24 -0.04
C ARG A 193 -29.59 -19.80 -0.45
N ARG A 194 -29.51 -19.45 -1.74
CA ARG A 194 -29.75 -18.08 -2.21
C ARG A 194 -31.23 -17.76 -2.15
N ILE A 195 -31.58 -16.71 -1.43
CA ILE A 195 -32.96 -16.21 -1.36
C ILE A 195 -33.28 -15.41 -2.63
N ARG A 196 -32.28 -14.74 -3.22
CA ARG A 196 -32.38 -13.98 -4.47
C ARG A 196 -31.07 -14.07 -5.25
N VAL A 197 -31.14 -14.05 -6.58
CA VAL A 197 -29.96 -13.97 -7.46
C VAL A 197 -29.67 -12.49 -7.70
N GLU A 198 -28.64 -11.96 -7.03
CA GLU A 198 -28.20 -10.59 -7.25
C GLU A 198 -27.34 -10.49 -8.52
N TYR A 199 -27.29 -9.31 -9.15
CA TYR A 199 -26.45 -9.07 -10.33
C TYR A 199 -24.99 -9.51 -10.11
N GLN A 200 -24.51 -9.25 -8.90
CA GLN A 200 -23.13 -9.49 -8.48
C GLN A 200 -22.80 -10.99 -8.32
N ASP A 201 -23.79 -11.88 -8.38
CA ASP A 201 -23.65 -13.35 -8.32
C ASP A 201 -23.64 -14.02 -9.71
N ARG A 202 -23.82 -13.25 -10.80
CA ARG A 202 -23.79 -13.73 -12.19
C ARG A 202 -22.43 -13.56 -12.87
N ILE A 203 -21.48 -12.96 -12.17
CA ILE A 203 -20.08 -12.71 -12.59
C ILE A 203 -19.19 -13.65 -11.78
#